data_AF-A0A8S3Y1B1-F1
#
_entry.id   AF-A0A8S3Y1B1-F1
#
_cell.length_a   1.000
_cell.length_b   1.000
_cell.length_c   1.000
_cell.angle_alpha   90.00
_cell.angle_beta   90.00
_cell.angle_gamma   90.00
#
_symmetry.space_group_name_H-M   'P 1'
#
loop_
_entity.id
_entity.type
_entity.pdbx_description
1 polymer ?
#
loop_
_entity_poly.entity_id
_entity_poly.type
_entity_poly.pdbx_seq_one_letter_code
_entity_poly.pdbx_strand_id
1 'polypeptide(L)' 'MSRVSSPARSAGAQELPEDDNIDIEQLITLMHKRPALWEKFDTKYLDRILKARLWKEIYQQIYFTREQYSVGERKQKGK' A
#
# COMPACT_ATOMS: atom_id res chain seq x y z
N MET A 1 -13.07 -9.77 -47.42
CA MET A 1 -12.09 -9.77 -46.30
C MET A 1 -12.77 -9.12 -45.10
N SER A 2 -13.38 -9.93 -44.23
CA SER A 2 -14.13 -9.46 -43.08
C SER A 2 -13.16 -9.02 -41.97
N ARG A 3 -13.23 -7.76 -41.56
CA ARG A 3 -12.43 -7.23 -40.45
C ARG A 3 -12.99 -7.78 -39.14
N VAL A 4 -12.20 -8.57 -38.44
CA VAL A 4 -12.47 -8.96 -37.06
C VAL A 4 -12.38 -7.70 -36.19
N SER A 5 -13.54 -7.21 -35.75
CA SER A 5 -13.63 -6.23 -34.68
C SER A 5 -13.28 -6.93 -33.37
N SER A 6 -12.07 -6.71 -32.88
CA SER A 6 -11.67 -7.12 -31.54
C SER A 6 -12.20 -6.10 -30.52
N PRO A 7 -12.93 -6.53 -29.47
CA PRO A 7 -13.44 -5.62 -28.46
C PRO A 7 -12.31 -5.11 -27.57
N ALA A 8 -12.32 -3.80 -27.32
CA ALA A 8 -11.48 -3.12 -26.35
C ALA A 8 -11.67 -3.75 -24.97
N ARG A 9 -10.66 -4.48 -24.51
CA ARG A 9 -10.56 -4.93 -23.12
C ARG A 9 -10.12 -3.75 -22.27
N SER A 10 -11.03 -2.81 -22.04
CA SER A 10 -10.94 -1.86 -20.92
C SER A 10 -11.15 -2.65 -19.62
N ALA A 11 -10.11 -3.37 -19.22
CA ALA A 11 -9.95 -3.75 -17.82
C ALA A 11 -9.53 -2.47 -17.11
N GLY A 12 -10.38 -1.98 -16.21
CA GLY A 12 -10.19 -0.74 -15.46
C GLY A 12 -8.75 -0.60 -14.98
N ALA A 13 -8.07 0.40 -15.53
CA ALA A 13 -6.89 0.97 -14.91
C ALA A 13 -7.39 1.52 -13.57
N GLN A 14 -7.18 0.77 -12.50
CA GLN A 14 -7.36 1.27 -11.16
C GLN A 14 -6.34 2.39 -11.03
N GLU A 15 -6.84 3.63 -11.10
CA GLU A 15 -6.03 4.85 -10.99
C GLU A 15 -5.29 4.77 -9.66
N LEU A 16 -3.99 4.46 -9.75
CA LEU A 16 -3.12 4.47 -8.60
C LEU A 16 -3.10 5.90 -8.08
N PRO A 17 -3.36 6.14 -6.79
CA PRO A 17 -3.40 7.50 -6.26
C PRO A 17 -2.05 8.17 -6.53
N GLU A 18 -2.09 9.22 -7.36
CA GLU A 18 -0.95 10.03 -7.82
C GLU A 18 -0.34 10.91 -6.72
N ASP A 19 -0.38 10.42 -5.48
CA ASP A 19 0.30 11.03 -4.36
C ASP A 19 1.30 10.02 -3.80
N ASP A 20 2.30 9.77 -4.63
CA ASP A 20 3.40 8.79 -4.54
C ASP A 20 4.44 9.15 -3.47
N ASN A 21 4.07 9.95 -2.46
CA ASN A 21 4.98 10.25 -1.36
C ASN A 21 4.79 9.22 -0.24
N ILE A 22 5.33 8.02 -0.47
CA ILE A 22 5.44 7.00 0.58
C ILE A 22 6.45 7.51 1.61
N ASP A 23 6.02 7.62 2.87
CA ASP A 23 6.92 7.92 3.98
C ASP A 23 7.89 6.74 4.19
N ILE A 24 9.12 6.90 3.70
CA ILE A 24 10.14 5.85 3.68
C ILE A 24 10.58 5.49 5.10
N GLU A 25 10.64 6.46 6.02
CA GLU A 25 11.04 6.22 7.40
C GLU A 25 10.00 5.38 8.16
N GLN A 26 8.72 5.68 7.94
CA GLN A 26 7.60 4.89 8.44
C GLN A 26 7.62 3.48 7.86
N LEU A 27 7.88 3.34 6.55
CA LEU A 27 8.01 2.04 5.90
C LEU A 27 9.13 1.20 6.51
N ILE A 28 10.34 1.78 6.66
CA ILE A 28 11.49 1.12 7.29
C ILE A 28 11.15 0.70 8.72
N THR A 29 10.51 1.58 9.49
CA THR A 29 10.09 1.28 10.87
C THR A 29 9.10 0.11 10.93
N LEU A 30 8.12 0.08 10.03
CA LEU A 30 7.13 -0.99 9.96
C LEU A 30 7.71 -2.32 9.49
N MET A 31 8.71 -2.28 8.62
CA MET A 31 9.47 -3.45 8.17
C MET A 31 10.35 -4.01 9.29
N HIS A 32 11.08 -3.15 10.01
CA HIS A 32 11.96 -3.58 11.11
C HIS A 32 11.21 -4.31 12.23
N LYS A 33 9.96 -3.92 12.51
CA LYS A 33 9.08 -4.60 13.49
C LYS A 33 8.69 -6.04 13.10
N ARG A 34 8.95 -6.46 11.86
CA ARG A 34 8.51 -7.75 11.31
C ARG A 34 9.73 -8.53 10.80
N PRO A 35 10.47 -9.22 11.70
CA PRO A 35 11.71 -9.92 11.34
C PRO A 35 11.52 -10.96 10.23
N ALA A 36 10.35 -11.60 10.15
CA ALA A 36 10.00 -12.53 9.07
C ALA A 36 10.18 -11.95 7.66
N LEU A 37 10.21 -10.62 7.49
CA LEU A 37 10.45 -9.96 6.19
C LEU A 37 11.93 -9.87 5.80
N TRP A 38 12.85 -9.69 6.77
CA TRP A 38 14.24 -9.31 6.50
C TRP A 38 15.29 -10.15 7.24
N GLU A 39 14.94 -10.78 8.36
CA GLU A 39 15.82 -11.58 9.20
C GLU A 39 15.89 -13.01 8.68
N LYS A 40 17.07 -13.43 8.17
CA LYS A 40 17.24 -14.74 7.51
C LYS A 40 17.15 -15.91 8.48
N PHE A 41 17.46 -15.67 9.75
CA PHE A 41 17.42 -16.68 10.80
C PHE A 41 16.04 -16.81 11.46
N ASP A 42 15.07 -15.98 11.06
CA ASP A 42 13.70 -16.11 11.55
C ASP A 42 13.06 -17.38 10.98
N THR A 43 12.44 -18.15 11.87
CA THR A 43 11.74 -19.41 11.50
C THR A 43 10.68 -19.23 10.42
N LYS A 44 10.13 -18.03 10.27
CA LYS A 44 9.08 -17.69 9.32
C LYS A 44 9.61 -16.94 8.10
N TYR A 45 10.93 -16.74 7.98
CA TYR A 45 11.55 -16.08 6.82
C TYR A 45 11.27 -16.80 5.50
N LEU A 46 11.15 -18.13 5.50
CA LEU A 46 10.86 -18.89 4.28
C LEU A 46 9.35 -18.97 3.96
N ASP A 47 8.48 -18.47 4.85
CA ASP A 47 7.03 -18.50 4.64
C ASP A 47 6.58 -17.38 3.70
N ARG A 48 6.39 -17.75 2.43
CA ARG A 48 5.94 -16.83 1.39
C ARG A 48 4.52 -16.29 1.64
N ILE A 49 3.63 -17.08 2.22
CA ILE A 49 2.23 -16.68 2.46
C ILE A 49 2.21 -15.64 3.57
N LEU A 50 2.97 -15.86 4.64
CA LEU A 50 3.11 -14.90 5.72
C LEU A 50 3.73 -13.60 5.22
N LYS A 51 4.81 -13.65 4.43
CA LYS A 51 5.44 -12.46 3.86
C LYS A 51 4.45 -11.62 3.03
N ALA A 52 3.64 -12.27 2.19
CA ALA A 52 2.62 -11.57 1.41
C ALA A 52 1.56 -10.89 2.30
N ARG A 53 1.17 -11.51 3.41
CA ARG A 53 0.25 -10.90 4.39
C ARG A 53 0.88 -9.69 5.09
N LEU A 54 2.11 -9.84 5.56
CA LEU A 54 2.84 -8.76 6.24
C LEU A 54 3.03 -7.53 5.34
N TRP A 55 3.33 -7.72 4.06
CA TRP A 55 3.40 -6.60 3.10
C TRP A 55 2.05 -5.91 2.89
N LYS A 56 0.95 -6.66 2.84
CA LYS A 56 -0.40 -6.07 2.76
C LYS A 56 -0.74 -5.26 4.01
N GLU A 57 -0.38 -5.75 5.19
CA GLU A 57 -0.57 -5.00 6.45
C GLU A 57 0.25 -3.71 6.48
N ILE A 58 1.51 -3.75 6.03
CA ILE A 58 2.37 -2.55 5.93
C ILE A 58 1.73 -1.53 4.99
N TYR A 59 1.28 -1.98 3.81
CA TYR A 59 0.59 -1.13 2.86
C TYR A 59 -0.66 -0.49 3.48
N GLN A 60 -1.52 -1.28 4.12
CA GLN A 60 -2.68 -0.74 4.84
C GLN A 60 -2.26 0.28 5.91
N GLN A 61 -1.24 0.00 6.71
CA GLN A 61 -0.81 0.95 7.74
C GLN A 61 -0.29 2.28 7.18
N ILE A 62 0.33 2.28 6.00
CA ILE A 62 0.84 3.51 5.37
C ILE A 62 -0.33 4.30 4.74
N TYR A 63 -1.18 3.63 3.95
CA TYR A 63 -2.21 4.33 3.17
C TYR A 63 -3.51 4.57 3.94
N PHE A 64 -3.93 3.67 4.83
CA PHE A 64 -5.15 3.86 5.64
C PHE A 64 -4.94 4.85 6.79
N THR A 65 -3.72 4.96 7.33
CA THR A 65 -3.41 6.00 8.32
C THR A 65 -3.52 7.39 7.68
N ARG A 66 -3.14 7.53 6.40
CA ARG A 66 -3.21 8.78 5.65
C ARG A 66 -4.64 9.32 5.51
N GLU A 67 -5.63 8.45 5.29
CA GLU A 67 -7.04 8.85 5.17
C GLU A 67 -7.63 9.38 6.49
N GLN A 68 -7.13 8.94 7.65
CA GLN A 68 -7.63 9.39 8.95
C GLN A 68 -7.17 10.81 9.33
N TYR A 69 -6.03 11.29 8.80
CA TYR A 69 -5.52 12.64 9.11
C TYR A 69 -6.08 13.74 8.19
N SER A 70 -6.67 13.40 7.04
CA SER A 70 -7.20 14.40 6.09
C SER A 70 -8.55 15.02 6.52
N VAL A 71 -9.23 14.44 7.52
CA VAL A 71 -10.55 14.91 8.00
C VAL A 71 -10.45 15.89 9.19
N GLY A 72 -9.24 16.24 9.65
CA GLY A 72 -9.03 16.99 10.89
C GLY A 72 -8.85 18.52 10.79
N GLU A 73 -8.39 19.08 9.66
CA GLU A 73 -7.87 20.47 9.65
C GLU A 73 -8.81 21.52 9.02
N ARG A 74 -10.09 21.54 9.41
CA ARG A 74 -10.94 22.72 9.12
C ARG A 74 -11.91 23.04 10.24
N LYS A 75 -11.44 23.51 11.41
CA LYS A 75 -12.14 24.55 12.20
C LYS A 75 -11.18 25.27 13.15
N GLN A 76 -10.54 26.32 12.67
CA GLN A 76 -10.28 27.50 13.52
C GLN A 76 -10.47 28.77 12.68
N LYS A 77 -11.68 29.30 12.73
CA LYS A 77 -11.96 30.70 12.38
C LYS A 77 -13.03 31.21 13.34
N GLY A 78 -12.71 32.27 14.09
CA GLY A 78 -13.72 33.09 14.75
C GLY A 78 -13.39 33.48 16.18
N LYS A 79 -12.60 34.54 16.34
CA LYS A 79 -12.96 35.65 17.23
C LYS A 79 -12.55 36.95 16.56
#